data_AF-Q4N8W5-F1
#
_entry.id   AF-Q4N8W5-F1
#
_cell.length_a   1.000
_cell.length_b   1.000
_cell.length_c   1.000
_cell.angle_alpha   90.00
_cell.angle_beta   90.00
_cell.angle_gamma   90.00
#
_symmetry.space_group_name_H-M   'P 1'
#
loop_
_entity.id
_entity.type
_entity.pdbx_description
1 polymer ?
#
loop_
_entity_poly.entity_id
_entity_poly.type
_entity_poly.pdbx_seq_one_letter_code
_entity_poly.pdbx_strand_id
1 'polypeptide(L)'
;MYNLIIRRFYTSIIAECGNITLKTMNNTLIKNIIKDNNLLNGLKSEELVNVYYIINKHKFNLNNSLNKLLLTKLISTFQDMDTVNKLKLLNSLYLNNNSTLNIKNTFNVNNVNSISKNLFNNDSTIDTSVLLENLKNKNNPREWRNLVIEYIKTYFLNHIEELSNIRYLCNFIFYISSTINNFTLSNYNFLIQRLNAFLQNSIKNYSNNIVGGVDVITVEGIIQLLWSLQKNNIYHNQLLNNITQSFEEILNSGLSHVTLGHISLYCNSLLYFDKLDNHILDSVVSYINSNKLLDNVNDSDFVKLVNIVWCICINNSNNIESHIPTISNLLEKVNWDKFKSLSSFKDLRKMNQVLTIVGDHLSSENCRLSPLPNDLINLITQSCSNNIDYKLNSKTQDKFRRILQNLNISFKAEHVINNDIVVDFLLLNTTDSAEAVLADGGNAVFPDNELSQGNSNVVIEIDGPYHYNILLDEEDCVHGDIIKYGNINLRLNGKTIYRNNILAKLGYKLISIPWFVIHQYNNDNVYNYIKNVLKQYNINFKP
;
A
#
# COMPACT_ATOMS: atom_id res chain seq x y z
N MET A 1 -27.19 41.39 8.96
CA MET A 1 -26.47 41.02 7.72
C MET A 1 -25.62 39.76 7.90
N TYR A 2 -24.77 39.69 8.94
CA TYR A 2 -23.94 38.51 9.29
C TYR A 2 -24.72 37.18 9.40
N ASN A 3 -25.84 37.16 10.13
CA ASN A 3 -26.71 35.98 10.26
C ASN A 3 -27.36 35.52 8.94
N LEU A 4 -27.45 36.40 7.94
CA LEU A 4 -28.07 36.09 6.64
C LEU A 4 -27.07 35.44 5.68
N ILE A 5 -25.79 35.83 5.78
CA ILE A 5 -24.68 35.24 5.01
C ILE A 5 -24.37 33.84 5.56
N ILE A 6 -24.33 33.68 6.89
CA ILE A 6 -24.15 32.37 7.54
C ILE A 6 -25.35 31.45 7.27
N ARG A 7 -26.60 31.94 7.33
CA ARG A 7 -27.78 31.14 6.94
C ARG A 7 -27.74 30.69 5.48
N ARG A 8 -27.39 31.57 4.53
CA ARG A 8 -27.25 31.21 3.10
C ARG A 8 -26.07 30.25 2.85
N PHE A 9 -25.02 30.33 3.65
CA PHE A 9 -23.92 29.38 3.67
C PHE A 9 -24.36 28.00 4.19
N TYR A 10 -25.17 27.93 5.25
CA TYR A 10 -25.78 26.69 5.72
C TYR A 10 -26.70 26.06 4.67
N THR A 11 -27.53 26.86 3.97
CA THR A 11 -28.35 26.35 2.87
C THR A 11 -27.49 25.84 1.71
N SER A 12 -26.32 26.46 1.47
CA SER A 12 -25.36 26.04 0.43
C SER A 12 -24.54 24.80 0.81
N ILE A 13 -24.20 24.62 2.10
CA ILE A 13 -23.54 23.42 2.63
C ILE A 13 -24.49 22.23 2.62
N ILE A 14 -25.75 22.43 3.04
CA ILE A 14 -26.79 21.40 2.99
C ILE A 14 -27.09 21.02 1.53
N ALA A 15 -27.01 21.96 0.60
CA ALA A 15 -27.20 21.72 -0.83
C ALA A 15 -25.96 21.17 -1.57
N GLU A 16 -24.80 21.05 -0.90
CA GLU A 16 -23.59 20.39 -1.46
C GLU A 16 -23.81 18.87 -1.66
N CYS A 17 -24.96 18.34 -1.26
CA CYS A 17 -25.45 17.01 -1.61
C CYS A 17 -26.02 16.88 -3.04
N GLY A 18 -26.01 17.91 -3.91
CA GLY A 18 -26.60 17.70 -5.24
C GLY A 18 -26.40 18.67 -6.42
N ASN A 19 -25.67 19.80 -6.37
CA ASN A 19 -25.61 20.66 -7.57
C ASN A 19 -24.36 21.54 -7.79
N ILE A 20 -23.98 21.69 -9.07
CA ILE A 20 -22.78 22.36 -9.61
C ILE A 20 -22.81 23.89 -9.44
N THR A 21 -24.00 24.49 -9.32
CA THR A 21 -24.23 25.95 -9.25
C THR A 21 -23.76 26.62 -7.95
N LEU A 22 -23.40 25.84 -6.92
CA LEU A 22 -23.00 26.33 -5.59
C LEU A 22 -21.49 26.64 -5.45
N LYS A 23 -20.68 26.20 -6.42
CA LYS A 23 -19.22 26.38 -6.44
C LYS A 23 -18.81 27.87 -6.46
N THR A 24 -19.62 28.74 -7.06
CA THR A 24 -19.35 30.17 -7.23
C THR A 24 -19.66 31.02 -5.99
N MET A 25 -20.68 30.68 -5.18
CA MET A 25 -20.99 31.42 -3.94
C MET A 25 -20.02 31.10 -2.80
N ASN A 26 -19.64 29.83 -2.64
CA ASN A 26 -18.64 29.41 -1.65
C ASN A 26 -17.26 30.03 -1.92
N ASN A 27 -16.89 30.21 -3.19
CA ASN A 27 -15.66 30.92 -3.59
C ASN A 27 -15.63 32.39 -3.11
N THR A 28 -16.77 33.09 -3.10
CA THR A 28 -16.84 34.50 -2.70
C THR A 28 -16.72 34.66 -1.19
N LEU A 29 -17.36 33.79 -0.41
CA LEU A 29 -17.22 33.80 1.05
C LEU A 29 -15.83 33.39 1.51
N ILE A 30 -15.24 32.33 0.92
CA ILE A 30 -13.86 31.93 1.24
C ILE A 30 -12.89 33.06 0.87
N LYS A 31 -13.09 33.74 -0.28
CA LYS A 31 -12.34 34.96 -0.62
C LYS A 31 -12.56 36.08 0.39
N ASN A 32 -13.76 36.22 0.97
CA ASN A 32 -14.04 37.23 2.00
C ASN A 32 -13.45 36.87 3.37
N ILE A 33 -13.44 35.60 3.77
CA ILE A 33 -12.75 35.12 4.98
C ILE A 33 -11.23 35.30 4.83
N ILE A 34 -10.68 35.06 3.63
CA ILE A 34 -9.27 35.34 3.31
C ILE A 34 -8.97 36.85 3.39
N LYS A 35 -9.95 37.71 3.14
CA LYS A 35 -9.83 39.18 3.18
C LYS A 35 -10.10 39.79 4.56
N ASP A 36 -10.98 39.19 5.37
CA ASP A 36 -11.39 39.69 6.69
C ASP A 36 -11.49 38.53 7.71
N ASN A 37 -10.44 38.39 8.52
CA ASN A 37 -10.34 37.35 9.54
C ASN A 37 -11.36 37.54 10.69
N ASN A 38 -11.98 38.71 10.84
CA ASN A 38 -12.97 38.97 11.88
C ASN A 38 -14.26 38.15 11.67
N LEU A 39 -14.52 37.73 10.43
CA LEU A 39 -15.63 36.83 10.09
C LEU A 39 -15.55 35.50 10.87
N LEU A 40 -14.34 35.08 11.29
CA LEU A 40 -14.13 33.86 12.07
C LEU A 40 -14.44 34.02 13.56
N ASN A 41 -14.58 35.24 14.09
CA ASN A 41 -14.81 35.47 15.53
C ASN A 41 -16.25 35.17 15.96
N GLY A 42 -17.19 35.20 15.01
CA GLY A 42 -18.61 34.93 15.27
C GLY A 42 -19.06 33.48 15.02
N LEU A 43 -18.14 32.59 14.62
CA LEU A 43 -18.47 31.21 14.28
C LEU A 43 -18.37 30.28 15.49
N LYS A 44 -19.35 29.38 15.63
CA LYS A 44 -19.32 28.26 16.58
C LYS A 44 -18.28 27.21 16.16
N SER A 45 -17.90 26.33 17.09
CA SER A 45 -16.93 25.24 16.85
C SER A 45 -17.29 24.36 15.65
N GLU A 46 -18.55 23.95 15.53
CA GLU A 46 -19.06 23.14 14.40
C GLU A 46 -18.93 23.88 13.05
N GLU A 47 -19.26 25.17 13.02
CA GLU A 47 -19.14 26.01 11.83
C GLU A 47 -17.68 26.16 11.39
N LEU A 48 -16.77 26.35 12.36
CA LEU A 48 -15.34 26.43 12.11
C LEU A 48 -14.79 25.12 11.51
N VAL A 49 -15.20 23.96 12.02
CA VAL A 49 -14.80 22.65 11.48
C VAL A 49 -15.29 22.50 10.04
N ASN A 50 -16.52 22.89 9.75
CA ASN A 50 -17.10 22.84 8.40
C ASN A 50 -16.35 23.73 7.41
N VAL A 51 -16.05 24.97 7.81
CA VAL A 51 -15.25 25.90 7.00
C VAL A 51 -13.88 25.31 6.70
N TYR A 52 -13.18 24.79 7.72
CA TYR A 52 -11.87 24.19 7.55
C TYR A 52 -11.91 22.95 6.64
N TYR A 53 -12.94 22.11 6.77
CA TYR A 53 -13.14 20.95 5.91
C TYR A 53 -13.32 21.33 4.44
N ILE A 54 -14.21 22.30 4.15
CA ILE A 54 -14.48 22.75 2.77
C ILE A 54 -13.23 23.35 2.15
N ILE A 55 -12.48 24.15 2.92
CA ILE A 55 -11.22 24.75 2.45
C ILE A 55 -10.24 23.66 1.98
N ASN A 56 -10.06 22.61 2.78
CA ASN A 56 -9.13 21.53 2.48
C ASN A 56 -9.64 20.58 1.38
N LYS A 57 -10.93 20.23 1.40
CA LYS A 57 -11.56 19.37 0.38
C LYS A 57 -11.42 19.95 -1.03
N HIS A 58 -11.59 21.26 -1.17
CA HIS A 58 -11.51 21.96 -2.45
C HIS A 58 -10.15 22.60 -2.73
N LYS A 59 -9.14 22.33 -1.88
CA LYS A 59 -7.75 22.78 -2.04
C LYS A 59 -7.60 24.31 -2.21
N PHE A 60 -8.34 25.10 -1.43
CA PHE A 60 -8.15 26.54 -1.43
C PHE A 60 -6.80 26.91 -0.79
N ASN A 61 -6.03 27.77 -1.48
CA ASN A 61 -4.76 28.28 -0.95
C ASN A 61 -5.03 29.22 0.23
N LEU A 62 -4.75 28.74 1.44
CA LEU A 62 -4.71 29.55 2.65
C LEU A 62 -3.30 30.10 2.86
N ASN A 63 -3.21 31.39 3.21
CA ASN A 63 -1.96 31.91 3.75
C ASN A 63 -1.67 31.27 5.13
N ASN A 64 -0.39 31.25 5.51
CA ASN A 64 0.03 30.56 6.74
C ASN A 64 -0.58 31.18 8.00
N SER A 65 -0.77 32.50 8.04
CA SER A 65 -1.36 33.20 9.20
C SER A 65 -2.82 32.82 9.44
N LEU A 66 -3.64 32.74 8.39
CA LEU A 66 -5.04 32.32 8.48
C LEU A 66 -5.15 30.84 8.85
N ASN A 67 -4.31 29.98 8.26
CA ASN A 67 -4.29 28.57 8.62
C ASN A 67 -3.92 28.36 10.11
N LYS A 68 -2.91 29.10 10.59
CA LYS A 68 -2.54 29.10 12.01
C LYS A 68 -3.71 29.53 12.90
N LEU A 69 -4.35 30.66 12.57
CA LEU A 69 -5.49 31.18 13.32
C LEU A 69 -6.65 30.19 13.39
N LEU A 70 -7.00 29.56 12.26
CA LEU A 70 -8.06 28.55 12.20
C LEU A 70 -7.74 27.35 13.08
N LEU A 71 -6.53 26.81 12.98
CA LEU A 71 -6.08 25.69 13.82
C LEU A 71 -6.08 26.05 15.30
N THR A 72 -5.59 27.22 15.68
CA THR A 72 -5.61 27.70 17.07
C THR A 72 -7.04 27.76 17.62
N LYS A 73 -7.99 28.31 16.86
CA LYS A 73 -9.40 28.38 17.27
C LYS A 73 -10.03 26.99 17.40
N LEU A 74 -9.82 26.13 16.41
CA LEU A 74 -10.34 24.77 16.41
C LEU A 74 -9.84 24.00 17.63
N ILE A 75 -8.53 24.06 17.91
CA ILE A 75 -7.92 23.42 19.08
C ILE A 75 -8.47 23.98 20.40
N SER A 76 -8.67 25.30 20.50
CA SER A 76 -9.21 25.91 21.73
C SER A 76 -10.61 25.44 22.12
N THR A 77 -11.36 24.89 21.16
CA THR A 77 -12.72 24.35 21.38
C THR A 77 -12.79 22.84 21.19
N PHE A 78 -11.66 22.15 21.05
CA PHE A 78 -11.63 20.75 20.61
C PHE A 78 -12.31 19.79 21.60
N GLN A 79 -12.12 19.99 22.90
CA GLN A 79 -12.72 19.15 23.94
C GLN A 79 -14.26 19.22 23.91
N ASP A 80 -14.82 20.38 23.59
CA ASP A 80 -16.27 20.61 23.52
C ASP A 80 -16.91 20.11 22.22
N MET A 81 -16.11 19.68 21.24
CA MET A 81 -16.64 19.12 19.99
C MET A 81 -17.18 17.71 20.21
N ASP A 82 -18.29 17.39 19.54
CA ASP A 82 -18.71 16.00 19.40
C ASP A 82 -17.67 15.17 18.61
N THR A 83 -17.75 13.85 18.74
CA THR A 83 -16.83 12.90 18.08
C THR A 83 -16.84 13.03 16.56
N VAL A 84 -17.99 13.34 15.95
CA VAL A 84 -18.12 13.49 14.48
C VAL A 84 -17.31 14.68 14.00
N ASN A 85 -17.39 15.80 14.69
CA ASN A 85 -16.67 17.03 14.40
C ASN A 85 -15.18 16.88 14.69
N LYS A 86 -14.79 16.17 15.76
CA LYS A 86 -13.38 15.80 16.02
C LYS A 86 -12.79 14.96 14.86
N LEU A 87 -13.51 13.94 14.39
CA LEU A 87 -13.09 13.11 13.25
C LEU A 87 -13.11 13.89 11.92
N LYS A 88 -14.05 14.83 11.75
CA LYS A 88 -14.10 15.70 10.57
C LYS A 88 -12.92 16.68 10.53
N LEU A 89 -12.52 17.21 11.68
CA LEU A 89 -11.28 18.00 11.80
C LEU A 89 -10.06 17.15 11.39
N LEU A 90 -9.98 15.91 11.89
CA LEU A 90 -8.89 15.00 11.52
C LEU A 90 -8.87 14.68 10.00
N ASN A 91 -10.03 14.43 9.40
CA ASN A 91 -10.16 14.28 7.94
C ASN A 91 -9.68 15.52 7.18
N SER A 92 -10.03 16.72 7.67
CA SER A 92 -9.60 17.98 7.06
C SER A 92 -8.07 18.13 7.07
N LEU A 93 -7.42 17.72 8.16
CA LEU A 93 -5.96 17.69 8.28
C LEU A 93 -5.31 16.67 7.34
N TYR A 94 -5.94 15.50 7.18
CA TYR A 94 -5.54 14.49 6.19
C TYR A 94 -5.61 15.04 4.76
N LEU A 95 -6.72 15.67 4.37
CA LEU A 95 -6.90 16.25 3.04
C LEU A 95 -5.85 17.33 2.73
N ASN A 96 -5.48 18.13 3.74
CA ASN A 96 -4.42 19.15 3.62
C ASN A 96 -3.03 18.52 3.40
N ASN A 97 -2.75 17.36 3.99
CA ASN A 97 -1.45 16.69 3.85
C ASN A 97 -1.25 16.09 2.44
N ASN A 98 -2.32 15.56 1.83
CA ASN A 98 -2.26 14.93 0.50
C ASN A 98 -1.93 15.89 -0.67
N SER A 99 -1.86 17.21 -0.46
CA SER A 99 -1.39 18.15 -1.49
C SER A 99 0.14 18.19 -1.65
N THR A 100 0.90 17.54 -0.75
CA THR A 100 2.38 17.61 -0.72
C THR A 100 3.08 16.26 -0.54
N LEU A 101 2.33 15.15 -0.65
CA LEU A 101 2.76 13.87 -0.10
C LEU A 101 3.39 12.93 -1.14
N ASN A 102 4.59 13.31 -1.60
CA ASN A 102 5.66 12.37 -1.98
C ASN A 102 6.43 11.98 -0.70
N ILE A 103 5.74 11.62 0.38
CA ILE A 103 6.41 11.00 1.54
C ILE A 103 6.70 9.57 1.11
N LYS A 104 7.86 9.38 0.49
CA LYS A 104 8.63 8.15 0.73
C LYS A 104 8.59 7.96 2.24
N ASN A 105 7.92 6.91 2.71
CA ASN A 105 8.16 6.43 4.07
C ASN A 105 9.69 6.44 4.20
N THR A 106 10.24 7.30 5.04
CA THR A 106 11.65 7.18 5.39
C THR A 106 11.62 6.26 6.58
N PHE A 107 11.63 4.94 6.33
CA PHE A 107 12.34 4.05 7.23
C PHE A 107 13.78 4.55 7.20
N ASN A 108 14.09 5.51 8.07
CA ASN A 108 15.44 6.00 8.19
C ASN A 108 16.22 4.87 8.89
N VAL A 109 16.90 4.06 8.09
CA VAL A 109 17.61 2.83 8.47
C VAL A 109 18.67 3.11 9.55
N ASN A 110 19.18 4.34 9.64
CA ASN A 110 20.12 4.76 10.68
C ASN A 110 19.47 4.90 12.07
N ASN A 111 18.14 4.85 12.13
CA ASN A 111 17.36 5.10 13.32
C ASN A 111 16.65 3.86 13.84
N VAL A 112 16.99 2.64 13.41
CA VAL A 112 16.34 1.41 13.91
C VAL A 112 16.55 1.22 15.43
N ASN A 113 17.71 1.65 15.96
CA ASN A 113 17.95 1.74 17.41
C ASN A 113 17.22 2.91 18.11
N SER A 114 16.66 3.87 17.35
CA SER A 114 15.80 4.94 17.86
C SER A 114 14.31 4.67 17.59
N ILE A 115 13.98 3.79 16.65
CA ILE A 115 12.64 3.31 16.34
C ILE A 115 12.22 2.36 17.47
N SER A 116 13.14 1.56 18.02
CA SER A 116 12.94 0.88 19.30
C SER A 116 12.84 1.82 20.52
N LYS A 117 13.19 3.11 20.40
CA LYS A 117 12.97 4.11 21.47
C LYS A 117 11.71 4.96 21.25
N ASN A 118 11.38 5.32 20.01
CA ASN A 118 10.25 6.16 19.64
C ASN A 118 8.95 5.38 19.41
N LEU A 119 9.01 4.06 19.16
CA LEU A 119 7.83 3.19 19.18
C LEU A 119 7.40 2.80 20.61
N PHE A 120 8.19 3.12 21.63
CA PHE A 120 7.99 2.54 22.97
C PHE A 120 7.88 3.56 24.09
N ASN A 121 8.21 4.83 23.88
CA ASN A 121 8.12 5.85 24.93
C ASN A 121 7.70 7.19 24.32
N ASN A 122 6.43 7.53 24.45
CA ASN A 122 5.98 8.90 24.73
C ASN A 122 4.48 8.86 25.07
N ASP A 123 4.18 8.30 26.24
CA ASP A 123 2.89 8.50 26.94
C ASP A 123 2.86 9.90 27.58
N SER A 124 3.20 10.94 26.81
CA SER A 124 3.01 12.31 27.28
C SER A 124 1.66 12.81 26.78
N THR A 125 0.75 13.03 27.73
CA THR A 125 -0.48 13.78 27.50
C THR A 125 -0.10 15.22 27.16
N ILE A 126 -0.23 15.59 25.90
CA ILE A 126 -0.07 16.99 25.49
C ILE A 126 -1.36 17.71 25.89
N ASP A 127 -1.28 18.55 26.92
CA ASP A 127 -2.37 19.44 27.30
C ASP A 127 -2.65 20.45 26.18
N THR A 128 -3.92 20.84 26.02
CA THR A 128 -4.41 21.84 25.08
C THR A 128 -3.64 23.16 25.22
N SER A 129 -3.34 23.57 26.47
CA SER A 129 -2.59 24.79 26.76
C SER A 129 -1.16 24.75 26.18
N VAL A 130 -0.46 23.62 26.38
CA VAL A 130 0.89 23.35 25.87
C VAL A 130 0.91 23.26 24.35
N LEU A 131 -0.11 22.65 23.74
CA LEU A 131 -0.25 22.64 22.28
C LEU A 131 -0.42 24.04 21.71
N LEU A 132 -1.30 24.85 22.32
CA LEU A 132 -1.55 26.23 21.86
C LEU A 132 -0.29 27.09 21.97
N GLU A 133 0.50 26.92 23.01
CA GLU A 133 1.81 27.58 23.15
C GLU A 133 2.80 27.13 22.06
N ASN A 134 2.91 25.83 21.83
CA ASN A 134 3.76 25.28 20.77
C ASN A 134 3.35 25.77 19.37
N LEU A 135 2.06 25.87 19.10
CA LEU A 135 1.55 26.43 17.85
C LEU A 135 1.99 27.89 17.69
N LYS A 136 1.95 28.70 18.76
CA LYS A 136 2.42 30.10 18.72
C LYS A 136 3.91 30.19 18.36
N ASN A 137 4.75 29.34 18.95
CA ASN A 137 6.21 29.41 18.83
C ASN A 137 6.78 28.84 17.51
N LYS A 138 6.01 28.03 16.78
CA LYS A 138 6.44 27.41 15.52
C LYS A 138 6.05 28.30 14.32
N ASN A 139 6.88 28.26 13.26
CA ASN A 139 6.68 29.06 12.03
C ASN A 139 6.34 28.23 10.78
N ASN A 140 6.30 26.90 10.89
CA ASN A 140 6.09 26.00 9.75
C ASN A 140 4.67 25.38 9.79
N PRO A 141 3.83 25.59 8.75
CA PRO A 141 2.51 24.98 8.66
C PRO A 141 2.49 23.47 8.78
N ARG A 142 3.52 22.79 8.26
CA ARG A 142 3.62 21.32 8.35
C ARG A 142 3.82 20.86 9.80
N GLU A 143 4.62 21.59 10.57
CA GLU A 143 4.87 21.29 11.98
C GLU A 143 3.61 21.54 12.82
N TRP A 144 2.88 22.63 12.58
CA TRP A 144 1.59 22.90 13.23
C TRP A 144 0.60 21.76 13.02
N ARG A 145 0.43 21.34 11.76
CA ARG A 145 -0.48 20.23 11.41
C ARG A 145 -0.08 18.95 12.12
N ASN A 146 1.21 18.59 12.09
CA ASN A 146 1.68 17.37 12.73
C ASN A 146 1.45 17.38 14.25
N LEU A 147 1.66 18.53 14.92
CA LEU A 147 1.37 18.69 16.34
C LEU A 147 -0.12 18.52 16.65
N VAL A 148 -1.00 19.11 15.83
CA VAL A 148 -2.45 18.96 15.98
C VAL A 148 -2.89 17.52 15.75
N ILE A 149 -2.37 16.85 14.71
CA ILE A 149 -2.69 15.44 14.44
C ILE A 149 -2.25 14.56 15.61
N GLU A 150 -1.06 14.81 16.17
CA GLU A 150 -0.56 14.05 17.32
C GLU A 150 -1.43 14.24 18.56
N TYR A 151 -1.83 15.48 18.84
CA TYR A 151 -2.76 15.77 19.92
C TYR A 151 -4.11 15.05 19.75
N ILE A 152 -4.70 15.09 18.56
CA ILE A 152 -5.96 14.38 18.27
C ILE A 152 -5.79 12.87 18.43
N LYS A 153 -4.64 12.31 17.97
CA LYS A 153 -4.31 10.89 18.15
C LYS A 153 -4.28 10.52 19.63
N THR A 154 -3.50 11.25 20.43
CA THR A 154 -3.36 10.98 21.87
C THR A 154 -4.69 11.14 22.59
N TYR A 155 -5.50 12.16 22.22
CA TYR A 155 -6.84 12.32 22.76
C TYR A 155 -7.71 11.08 22.54
N PHE A 156 -7.81 10.59 21.31
CA PHE A 156 -8.66 9.44 20.99
C PHE A 156 -8.12 8.12 21.55
N LEU A 157 -6.80 7.95 21.66
CA LEU A 157 -6.24 6.78 22.32
C LEU A 157 -6.59 6.75 23.82
N ASN A 158 -6.66 7.93 24.47
CA ASN A 158 -7.04 8.06 25.88
C ASN A 158 -8.56 8.05 26.12
N HIS A 159 -9.37 8.37 25.10
CA HIS A 159 -10.84 8.40 25.14
C HIS A 159 -11.43 7.48 24.07
N ILE A 160 -10.94 6.24 24.02
CA ILE A 160 -11.27 5.30 22.94
C ILE A 160 -12.76 4.96 22.90
N GLU A 161 -13.45 5.09 24.03
CA GLU A 161 -14.88 4.92 24.18
C GLU A 161 -15.69 5.88 23.30
N GLU A 162 -15.16 7.07 23.01
CA GLU A 162 -15.78 8.00 22.03
C GLU A 162 -15.82 7.39 20.63
N LEU A 163 -14.86 6.53 20.28
CA LEU A 163 -14.91 5.71 19.06
C LEU A 163 -15.82 4.50 19.32
N SER A 164 -17.10 4.80 19.52
CA SER A 164 -18.13 3.85 19.96
C SER A 164 -18.61 2.89 18.89
N ASN A 165 -18.25 3.12 17.63
CA ASN A 165 -18.62 2.27 16.51
C ASN A 165 -17.47 2.03 15.53
N ILE A 166 -17.65 1.02 14.69
CA ILE A 166 -16.64 0.56 13.73
C ILE A 166 -16.26 1.62 12.70
N ARG A 167 -17.21 2.43 12.24
CA ARG A 167 -16.95 3.48 11.25
C ARG A 167 -16.04 4.58 11.81
N TYR A 168 -16.28 5.01 13.04
CA TYR A 168 -15.45 6.00 13.73
C TYR A 168 -14.03 5.48 13.94
N LEU A 169 -13.92 4.22 14.36
CA LEU A 169 -12.63 3.57 14.57
C LEU A 169 -11.85 3.40 13.26
N CYS A 170 -12.48 2.95 12.18
CA CYS A 170 -11.86 2.84 10.85
C CYS A 170 -11.36 4.19 10.34
N ASN A 171 -12.20 5.23 10.42
CA ASN A 171 -11.85 6.59 10.03
C ASN A 171 -10.64 7.11 10.81
N PHE A 172 -10.64 6.93 12.14
CA PHE A 172 -9.53 7.34 13.00
C PHE A 172 -8.22 6.68 12.57
N ILE A 173 -8.21 5.35 12.44
CA ILE A 173 -7.04 4.58 12.03
C ILE A 173 -6.55 5.02 10.65
N PHE A 174 -7.47 5.18 9.70
CA PHE A 174 -7.16 5.60 8.33
C PHE A 174 -6.56 7.00 8.27
N TYR A 175 -7.13 7.99 8.96
CA TYR A 175 -6.62 9.36 8.89
C TYR A 175 -5.25 9.50 9.59
N ILE A 176 -5.02 8.82 10.71
CA ILE A 176 -3.72 8.87 11.40
C ILE A 176 -2.63 8.14 10.58
N SER A 177 -2.90 6.92 10.13
CA SER A 177 -1.98 6.16 9.26
C SER A 177 -1.70 6.86 7.93
N SER A 178 -2.65 7.67 7.45
CA SER A 178 -2.48 8.45 6.24
C SER A 178 -1.58 9.67 6.38
N THR A 179 -1.33 10.16 7.60
CA THR A 179 -0.70 11.46 7.85
C THR A 179 0.70 11.36 8.47
N ILE A 180 0.81 11.51 9.79
CA ILE A 180 2.10 11.43 10.51
C ILE A 180 2.54 9.99 10.73
N ASN A 181 1.58 9.07 10.77
CA ASN A 181 1.80 7.64 10.90
C ASN A 181 2.86 7.25 11.94
N ASN A 182 2.52 7.46 13.21
CA ASN A 182 3.37 7.16 14.35
C ASN A 182 2.61 6.36 15.41
N PHE A 183 1.76 5.43 14.97
CA PHE A 183 1.23 4.41 15.87
C PHE A 183 2.38 3.53 16.36
N THR A 184 2.41 3.30 17.68
CA THR A 184 3.29 2.31 18.30
C THR A 184 2.71 0.90 18.12
N LEU A 185 3.51 -0.14 18.38
CA LEU A 185 2.99 -1.52 18.39
C LEU A 185 1.88 -1.69 19.45
N SER A 186 2.05 -1.05 20.61
CA SER A 186 1.03 -1.02 21.67
C SER A 186 -0.27 -0.37 21.18
N ASN A 187 -0.18 0.76 20.48
CA ASN A 187 -1.36 1.42 19.90
C ASN A 187 -2.09 0.50 18.93
N TYR A 188 -1.35 -0.20 18.06
CA TYR A 188 -1.98 -1.16 17.15
C TYR A 188 -2.64 -2.31 17.90
N ASN A 189 -1.98 -2.93 18.88
CA ASN A 189 -2.58 -4.02 19.66
C ASN A 189 -3.89 -3.58 20.31
N PHE A 190 -3.91 -2.41 20.94
CA PHE A 190 -5.09 -1.83 21.56
C PHE A 190 -6.23 -1.57 20.55
N LEU A 191 -5.91 -0.94 19.42
CA LEU A 191 -6.89 -0.62 18.38
C LEU A 191 -7.45 -1.88 17.70
N ILE A 192 -6.61 -2.89 17.47
CA ILE A 192 -7.00 -4.13 16.81
C ILE A 192 -7.92 -4.97 17.71
N GLN A 193 -7.64 -5.06 19.01
CA GLN A 193 -8.55 -5.73 19.96
C GLN A 193 -9.97 -5.15 19.88
N ARG A 194 -10.09 -3.82 19.85
CA ARG A 194 -11.38 -3.14 19.72
C ARG A 194 -12.02 -3.35 18.34
N LEU A 195 -11.23 -3.32 17.27
CA LEU A 195 -11.72 -3.62 15.91
C LEU A 195 -12.29 -5.04 15.80
N ASN A 196 -11.58 -6.04 16.34
CA ASN A 196 -12.03 -7.44 16.30
C ASN A 196 -13.39 -7.61 16.99
N ALA A 197 -13.59 -6.96 18.13
CA ALA A 197 -14.88 -6.98 18.82
C ALA A 197 -16.01 -6.40 17.93
N PHE A 198 -15.78 -5.27 17.25
CA PHE A 198 -16.77 -4.68 16.37
C PHE A 198 -17.01 -5.49 15.07
N LEU A 199 -15.96 -6.07 14.49
CA LEU A 199 -16.07 -6.89 13.27
C LEU A 199 -16.89 -8.15 13.52
N GLN A 200 -16.70 -8.81 14.66
CA GLN A 200 -17.50 -9.98 15.02
C GLN A 200 -19.00 -9.66 15.12
N ASN A 201 -19.35 -8.48 15.62
CA ASN A 201 -20.74 -8.00 15.61
C ASN A 201 -21.23 -7.67 14.19
N SER A 202 -20.38 -7.06 13.35
CA SER A 202 -20.70 -6.78 11.95
C SER A 202 -21.00 -8.05 11.14
N ILE A 203 -20.17 -9.09 11.28
CA ILE A 203 -20.35 -10.40 10.62
C ILE A 203 -21.72 -10.99 10.98
N LYS A 204 -22.05 -11.05 12.29
CA LYS A 204 -23.35 -11.56 12.76
C LYS A 204 -24.53 -10.78 12.18
N ASN A 205 -24.41 -9.46 12.05
CA ASN A 205 -25.48 -8.62 11.50
C ASN A 205 -25.69 -8.88 10.00
N TYR A 206 -24.61 -9.02 9.22
CA TYR A 206 -24.70 -9.37 7.81
C TYR A 206 -25.34 -10.75 7.60
N SER A 207 -24.91 -11.77 8.35
CA SER A 207 -25.48 -13.12 8.23
C SER A 207 -26.97 -13.18 8.60
N ASN A 208 -27.45 -12.24 9.43
CA ASN A 208 -28.87 -12.09 9.77
C ASN A 208 -29.66 -11.18 8.80
N ASN A 209 -29.05 -10.76 7.67
CA ASN A 209 -29.61 -9.80 6.71
C ASN A 209 -29.99 -8.44 7.34
N ILE A 210 -29.37 -8.06 8.45
CA ILE A 210 -29.55 -6.74 9.07
C ILE A 210 -28.53 -5.79 8.46
N VAL A 211 -28.97 -5.00 7.49
CA VAL A 211 -28.12 -4.04 6.78
C VAL A 211 -28.53 -2.62 7.06
N GLY A 212 -27.53 -1.77 7.29
CA GLY A 212 -27.72 -0.36 7.62
C GLY A 212 -27.76 -0.15 9.12
N GLY A 213 -26.79 0.60 9.62
CA GLY A 213 -26.60 0.89 11.03
C GLY A 213 -25.20 1.45 11.27
N VAL A 214 -25.02 2.13 12.39
CA VAL A 214 -23.72 2.71 12.75
C VAL A 214 -22.70 1.61 13.11
N ASP A 215 -23.19 0.39 13.41
CA ASP A 215 -22.41 -0.74 13.94
C ASP A 215 -22.00 -1.79 12.90
N VAL A 216 -22.31 -1.57 11.62
CA VAL A 216 -21.96 -2.48 10.52
C VAL A 216 -20.85 -1.87 9.68
N ILE A 217 -19.74 -2.60 9.49
CA ILE A 217 -18.62 -2.14 8.67
C ILE A 217 -19.03 -2.02 7.20
N THR A 218 -18.72 -0.89 6.56
CA THR A 218 -18.95 -0.74 5.11
C THR A 218 -17.76 -1.25 4.31
N VAL A 219 -17.98 -1.45 3.00
CA VAL A 219 -16.92 -1.78 2.05
C VAL A 219 -15.78 -0.76 2.10
N GLU A 220 -16.09 0.53 2.16
CA GLU A 220 -15.07 1.58 2.28
C GLU A 220 -14.28 1.46 3.59
N GLY A 221 -14.94 1.10 4.70
CA GLY A 221 -14.28 0.84 5.97
C GLY A 221 -13.27 -0.32 5.87
N ILE A 222 -13.66 -1.42 5.22
CA ILE A 222 -12.77 -2.57 4.97
C ILE A 222 -11.55 -2.14 4.14
N ILE A 223 -11.77 -1.44 3.02
CA ILE A 223 -10.68 -0.97 2.15
C ILE A 223 -9.75 -0.01 2.89
N GLN A 224 -10.30 0.91 3.68
CA GLN A 224 -9.52 1.85 4.49
C GLN A 224 -8.66 1.13 5.52
N LEU A 225 -9.20 0.12 6.21
CA LEU A 225 -8.44 -0.68 7.17
C LEU A 225 -7.32 -1.46 6.48
N LEU A 226 -7.63 -2.21 5.43
CA LEU A 226 -6.64 -2.98 4.66
C LEU A 226 -5.50 -2.09 4.15
N TRP A 227 -5.85 -0.93 3.58
CA TRP A 227 -4.88 0.05 3.12
C TRP A 227 -4.02 0.61 4.28
N SER A 228 -4.64 0.89 5.43
CA SER A 228 -3.94 1.40 6.61
C SER A 228 -2.94 0.40 7.16
N LEU A 229 -3.31 -0.88 7.20
CA LEU A 229 -2.42 -1.95 7.61
C LEU A 229 -1.29 -2.12 6.58
N GLN A 230 -1.63 -2.15 5.29
CA GLN A 230 -0.68 -2.37 4.19
C GLN A 230 0.37 -1.26 4.12
N LYS A 231 -0.05 0.01 4.22
CA LYS A 231 0.85 1.17 4.16
C LYS A 231 1.89 1.15 5.29
N ASN A 232 1.56 0.52 6.40
CA ASN A 232 2.37 0.45 7.61
C ASN A 232 3.02 -0.90 7.82
N ASN A 233 2.86 -1.81 6.86
CA ASN A 233 3.34 -3.17 6.92
C ASN A 233 2.87 -3.90 8.19
N ILE A 234 1.68 -3.61 8.72
CA ILE A 234 1.16 -4.26 9.92
C ILE A 234 0.39 -5.51 9.52
N TYR A 235 0.77 -6.64 10.08
CA TYR A 235 0.12 -7.92 9.89
C TYR A 235 -0.47 -8.40 11.22
N HIS A 236 -1.76 -8.71 11.19
CA HIS A 236 -2.46 -9.38 12.28
C HIS A 236 -3.40 -10.42 11.66
N ASN A 237 -3.09 -11.69 11.84
CA ASN A 237 -3.77 -12.83 11.22
C ASN A 237 -5.27 -12.82 11.49
N GLN A 238 -5.65 -12.78 12.76
CA GLN A 238 -7.06 -12.85 13.16
C GLN A 238 -7.87 -11.67 12.60
N LEU A 239 -7.31 -10.45 12.63
CA LEU A 239 -7.96 -9.28 12.08
C LEU A 239 -8.16 -9.41 10.56
N LEU A 240 -7.13 -9.86 9.83
CA LEU A 240 -7.23 -10.06 8.38
C LEU A 240 -8.29 -11.10 8.04
N ASN A 241 -8.35 -12.22 8.78
CA ASN A 241 -9.39 -13.23 8.58
C ASN A 241 -10.80 -12.67 8.85
N ASN A 242 -10.98 -11.89 9.93
CA ASN A 242 -12.26 -11.24 10.24
C ASN A 242 -12.67 -10.22 9.17
N ILE A 243 -11.72 -9.47 8.63
CA ILE A 243 -11.96 -8.53 7.52
C ILE A 243 -12.35 -9.30 6.25
N THR A 244 -11.67 -10.40 5.94
CA THR A 244 -11.98 -11.25 4.79
C THR A 244 -13.40 -11.79 4.90
N GLN A 245 -13.74 -12.41 6.03
CA GLN A 245 -15.09 -12.94 6.28
C GLN A 245 -16.17 -11.85 6.18
N SER A 246 -15.91 -10.66 6.74
CA SER A 246 -16.86 -9.53 6.63
C SER A 246 -17.10 -9.11 5.18
N PHE A 247 -16.05 -9.14 4.34
CA PHE A 247 -16.17 -8.79 2.93
C PHE A 247 -16.95 -9.86 2.14
N GLU A 248 -16.71 -11.14 2.41
CA GLU A 248 -17.45 -12.25 1.79
C GLU A 248 -18.95 -12.18 2.11
N GLU A 249 -19.31 -11.92 3.37
CA GLU A 249 -20.71 -11.70 3.78
C GLU A 249 -21.34 -10.50 3.04
N ILE A 250 -20.57 -9.43 2.80
CA ILE A 250 -21.03 -8.31 1.97
C ILE A 250 -21.30 -8.76 0.54
N LEU A 251 -20.39 -9.52 -0.08
CA LEU A 251 -20.58 -10.04 -1.44
C LEU A 251 -21.82 -10.94 -1.52
N ASN A 252 -21.99 -11.84 -0.56
CA ASN A 252 -23.08 -12.82 -0.50
C ASN A 252 -24.45 -12.18 -0.26
N SER A 253 -24.52 -11.14 0.58
CA SER A 253 -25.78 -10.45 0.85
C SER A 253 -26.33 -9.71 -0.37
N GLY A 254 -25.46 -9.22 -1.27
CA GLY A 254 -25.85 -8.36 -2.39
C GLY A 254 -26.40 -6.99 -1.97
N LEU A 255 -26.39 -6.68 -0.67
CA LEU A 255 -27.04 -5.50 -0.08
C LEU A 255 -26.14 -4.24 -0.07
N SER A 256 -24.85 -4.38 -0.39
CA SER A 256 -23.93 -3.24 -0.54
C SER A 256 -23.45 -3.09 -1.98
N HIS A 257 -23.34 -1.85 -2.46
CA HIS A 257 -22.80 -1.56 -3.79
C HIS A 257 -21.28 -1.75 -3.83
N VAL A 258 -20.84 -2.95 -4.20
CA VAL A 258 -19.42 -3.27 -4.42
C VAL A 258 -19.07 -2.97 -5.88
N THR A 259 -18.06 -2.12 -6.08
CA THR A 259 -17.58 -1.72 -7.42
C THR A 259 -16.32 -2.50 -7.80
N LEU A 260 -15.96 -2.49 -9.08
CA LEU A 260 -14.66 -3.01 -9.54
C LEU A 260 -13.47 -2.33 -8.84
N GLY A 261 -13.62 -1.06 -8.41
CA GLY A 261 -12.61 -0.36 -7.62
C GLY A 261 -12.45 -0.93 -6.21
N HIS A 262 -13.55 -1.26 -5.55
CA HIS A 262 -13.51 -1.91 -4.24
C HIS A 262 -12.83 -3.28 -4.34
N ILE A 263 -13.25 -4.11 -5.31
CA ILE A 263 -12.68 -5.43 -5.54
C ILE A 263 -11.19 -5.35 -5.85
N SER A 264 -10.81 -4.46 -6.78
CA SER A 264 -9.42 -4.26 -7.18
C SER A 264 -8.53 -3.89 -5.98
N LEU A 265 -8.98 -3.00 -5.11
CA LEU A 265 -8.23 -2.60 -3.91
C LEU A 265 -8.18 -3.73 -2.88
N TYR A 266 -9.30 -4.41 -2.64
CA TYR A 266 -9.41 -5.54 -1.73
C TYR A 266 -8.44 -6.68 -2.11
N CYS A 267 -8.52 -7.18 -3.34
CA CYS A 267 -7.66 -8.25 -3.82
C CYS A 267 -6.18 -7.85 -3.76
N ASN A 268 -5.82 -6.63 -4.18
CA ASN A 268 -4.44 -6.16 -4.13
C ASN A 268 -3.90 -6.04 -2.69
N SER A 269 -4.74 -5.64 -1.73
CA SER A 269 -4.34 -5.57 -0.32
C SER A 269 -4.22 -6.95 0.32
N LEU A 270 -5.12 -7.89 0.03
CA LEU A 270 -4.98 -9.28 0.51
C LEU A 270 -3.77 -9.99 -0.10
N LEU A 271 -3.52 -9.75 -1.38
CA LEU A 271 -2.31 -10.21 -2.06
C LEU A 271 -1.07 -9.66 -1.33
N TYR A 272 -1.04 -8.37 -0.97
CA TYR A 272 0.08 -7.83 -0.18
C TYR A 272 0.34 -8.57 1.15
N PHE A 273 -0.68 -9.13 1.79
CA PHE A 273 -0.56 -9.91 3.01
C PHE A 273 -0.39 -11.42 2.80
N ASP A 274 -0.38 -11.87 1.55
CA ASP A 274 -0.43 -13.30 1.20
C ASP A 274 -1.66 -13.99 1.83
N LYS A 275 -2.82 -13.34 1.65
CA LYS A 275 -4.13 -13.74 2.19
C LYS A 275 -5.22 -13.85 1.15
N LEU A 276 -4.87 -13.71 -0.12
CA LEU A 276 -5.79 -13.92 -1.22
C LEU A 276 -5.70 -15.41 -1.59
N ASP A 277 -6.76 -16.18 -1.34
CA ASP A 277 -6.82 -17.59 -1.75
C ASP A 277 -7.83 -17.80 -2.89
N ASN A 278 -7.94 -19.04 -3.36
CA ASN A 278 -8.84 -19.38 -4.46
C ASN A 278 -10.32 -19.28 -4.09
N HIS A 279 -10.68 -19.54 -2.83
CA HIS A 279 -12.06 -19.37 -2.36
C HIS A 279 -12.51 -17.90 -2.45
N ILE A 280 -11.64 -16.98 -2.00
CA ILE A 280 -11.89 -15.54 -2.06
C ILE A 280 -11.97 -15.07 -3.52
N LEU A 281 -11.06 -15.54 -4.37
CA LEU A 281 -11.07 -15.23 -5.81
C LEU A 281 -12.35 -15.71 -6.50
N ASP A 282 -12.78 -16.94 -6.22
CA ASP A 282 -14.00 -17.51 -6.79
C ASP A 282 -15.24 -16.72 -6.35
N SER A 283 -15.30 -16.33 -5.06
CA SER A 283 -16.37 -15.47 -4.53
C SER A 283 -16.43 -14.11 -5.22
N VAL A 284 -15.26 -13.48 -5.42
CA VAL A 284 -15.13 -12.21 -6.15
C VAL A 284 -15.57 -12.34 -7.61
N VAL A 285 -15.09 -13.36 -8.33
CA VAL A 285 -15.43 -13.60 -9.73
C VAL A 285 -16.91 -13.91 -9.89
N SER A 286 -17.48 -14.73 -9.00
CA SER A 286 -18.90 -15.02 -8.94
C SER A 286 -19.73 -13.75 -8.74
N TYR A 287 -19.30 -12.86 -7.84
CA TYR A 287 -19.96 -11.56 -7.62
C TYR A 287 -19.90 -10.66 -8.86
N ILE A 288 -18.74 -10.54 -9.52
CA ILE A 288 -18.56 -9.75 -10.75
C ILE A 288 -19.56 -10.19 -11.83
N ASN A 289 -19.68 -11.51 -12.03
CA ASN A 289 -20.57 -12.09 -13.04
C ASN A 289 -22.05 -11.92 -12.66
N SER A 290 -22.42 -12.26 -11.42
CA SER A 290 -23.80 -12.24 -10.95
C SER A 290 -24.39 -10.83 -10.90
N ASN A 291 -23.57 -9.83 -10.56
CA ASN A 291 -23.99 -8.43 -10.48
C ASN A 291 -23.73 -7.65 -11.78
N LYS A 292 -23.37 -8.35 -12.87
CA LYS A 292 -23.19 -7.74 -14.20
C LYS A 292 -22.27 -6.51 -14.19
N LEU A 293 -21.22 -6.55 -13.36
CA LEU A 293 -20.28 -5.43 -13.25
C LEU A 293 -19.52 -5.16 -14.55
N LEU A 294 -19.51 -6.14 -15.46
CA LEU A 294 -18.88 -6.07 -16.77
C LEU A 294 -19.80 -5.50 -17.88
N ASP A 295 -21.10 -5.29 -17.60
CA ASP A 295 -22.05 -4.79 -18.61
C ASP A 295 -21.95 -3.27 -18.82
N ASN A 296 -21.48 -2.53 -17.80
CA ASN A 296 -21.36 -1.06 -17.82
C ASN A 296 -19.99 -0.59 -17.31
N VAL A 297 -18.90 -1.13 -17.89
CA VAL A 297 -17.53 -0.77 -17.52
C VAL A 297 -17.23 0.67 -17.95
N ASN A 298 -16.88 1.54 -17.00
CA ASN A 298 -16.46 2.90 -17.33
C ASN A 298 -14.99 2.93 -17.76
N ASP A 299 -14.56 4.02 -18.42
CA ASP A 299 -13.16 4.23 -18.82
C ASP A 299 -12.17 3.96 -17.67
N SER A 300 -12.45 4.43 -16.46
CA SER A 300 -11.56 4.22 -15.30
C SER A 300 -11.50 2.79 -14.78
N ASP A 301 -12.45 1.93 -15.18
CA ASP A 301 -12.58 0.57 -14.67
C ASP A 301 -11.66 -0.42 -15.38
N PHE A 302 -11.17 -0.10 -16.58
CA PHE A 302 -10.25 -0.98 -17.32
C PHE A 302 -8.93 -1.24 -16.57
N VAL A 303 -8.36 -0.21 -15.92
CA VAL A 303 -7.16 -0.37 -15.08
C VAL A 303 -7.43 -1.26 -13.87
N LYS A 304 -8.63 -1.13 -13.27
CA LYS A 304 -9.06 -1.92 -12.11
C LYS A 304 -9.26 -3.39 -12.50
N LEU A 305 -9.83 -3.62 -13.68
CA LEU A 305 -10.04 -4.97 -14.23
C LEU A 305 -8.71 -5.68 -14.53
N VAL A 306 -7.75 -5.00 -15.17
CA VAL A 306 -6.39 -5.53 -15.37
C VAL A 306 -5.72 -5.80 -14.03
N ASN A 307 -5.92 -4.96 -13.01
CA ASN A 307 -5.39 -5.22 -11.68
C ASN A 307 -6.02 -6.48 -11.02
N ILE A 308 -7.32 -6.72 -11.21
CA ILE A 308 -7.98 -7.95 -10.72
C ILE A 308 -7.40 -9.19 -11.43
N VAL A 309 -7.25 -9.13 -12.76
CA VAL A 309 -6.62 -10.21 -13.55
C VAL A 309 -5.19 -10.46 -13.08
N TRP A 310 -4.42 -9.40 -12.84
CA TRP A 310 -3.08 -9.50 -12.28
C TRP A 310 -3.09 -10.19 -10.92
N CYS A 311 -4.03 -9.87 -10.02
CA CYS A 311 -4.15 -10.56 -8.75
C CYS A 311 -4.42 -12.06 -8.92
N ILE A 312 -5.30 -12.46 -9.84
CA ILE A 312 -5.57 -13.89 -10.15
C ILE A 312 -4.29 -14.59 -10.64
N CYS A 313 -3.58 -13.96 -11.59
CA CYS A 313 -2.37 -14.54 -12.20
C CYS A 313 -1.25 -14.72 -11.19
N ILE A 314 -1.00 -13.71 -10.37
CA ILE A 314 0.08 -13.71 -9.38
C ILE A 314 -0.19 -14.73 -8.27
N ASN A 315 -1.43 -14.81 -7.80
CA ASN A 315 -1.81 -15.75 -6.75
C ASN A 315 -1.64 -17.20 -7.18
N ASN A 316 -2.03 -17.50 -8.43
CA ASN A 316 -2.05 -18.84 -8.99
C ASN A 316 -0.89 -19.11 -9.97
N SER A 317 0.27 -18.46 -9.79
CA SER A 317 1.37 -18.54 -10.75
C SER A 317 1.81 -19.98 -11.06
N ASN A 318 1.68 -20.88 -10.09
CA ASN A 318 2.07 -22.29 -10.16
C ASN A 318 0.96 -23.23 -10.67
N ASN A 319 -0.31 -22.79 -10.67
CA ASN A 319 -1.46 -23.59 -11.10
C ASN A 319 -2.46 -22.69 -11.85
N ILE A 320 -2.01 -22.10 -12.96
CA ILE A 320 -2.76 -21.04 -13.63
C ILE A 320 -3.78 -21.57 -14.65
N GLU A 321 -3.61 -22.82 -15.10
CA GLU A 321 -4.37 -23.43 -16.20
C GLU A 321 -5.87 -23.43 -15.94
N SER A 322 -6.30 -23.76 -14.72
CA SER A 322 -7.72 -23.76 -14.33
C SER A 322 -8.37 -22.37 -14.37
N HIS A 323 -7.57 -21.30 -14.29
CA HIS A 323 -8.06 -19.92 -14.25
C HIS A 323 -8.01 -19.21 -15.61
N ILE A 324 -7.43 -19.83 -16.66
CA ILE A 324 -7.33 -19.25 -18.00
C ILE A 324 -8.70 -18.82 -18.55
N PRO A 325 -9.78 -19.63 -18.49
CA PRO A 325 -11.09 -19.20 -18.99
C PRO A 325 -11.62 -17.92 -18.30
N THR A 326 -11.42 -17.82 -16.98
CA THR A 326 -11.81 -16.66 -16.19
C THR A 326 -10.99 -15.43 -16.59
N ILE A 327 -9.67 -15.59 -16.73
CA ILE A 327 -8.75 -14.52 -17.13
C ILE A 327 -9.13 -13.99 -18.52
N SER A 328 -9.34 -14.88 -19.50
CA SER A 328 -9.70 -14.51 -20.86
C SER A 328 -11.04 -13.75 -20.90
N ASN A 329 -12.05 -14.22 -20.21
CA ASN A 329 -13.35 -13.54 -20.12
C ASN A 329 -13.24 -12.12 -19.53
N LEU A 330 -12.41 -11.93 -18.49
CA LEU A 330 -12.19 -10.60 -17.92
C LEU A 330 -11.42 -9.68 -18.88
N LEU A 331 -10.39 -10.20 -19.55
CA LEU A 331 -9.58 -9.43 -20.49
C LEU A 331 -10.33 -9.06 -21.78
N GLU A 332 -11.28 -9.89 -22.23
CA GLU A 332 -12.14 -9.60 -23.39
C GLU A 332 -12.97 -8.32 -23.19
N LYS A 333 -13.24 -7.93 -21.94
CA LYS A 333 -14.01 -6.72 -21.62
C LYS A 333 -13.15 -5.46 -21.57
N VAL A 334 -11.84 -5.57 -21.72
CA VAL A 334 -10.93 -4.42 -21.64
C VAL A 334 -10.88 -3.68 -22.98
N ASN A 335 -11.25 -2.40 -22.96
CA ASN A 335 -10.90 -1.51 -24.07
C ASN A 335 -9.42 -1.14 -23.97
N TRP A 336 -8.60 -1.74 -24.84
CA TRP A 336 -7.14 -1.58 -24.81
C TRP A 336 -6.66 -0.16 -25.12
N ASP A 337 -7.36 0.60 -25.96
CA ASP A 337 -7.00 2.00 -26.24
C ASP A 337 -7.21 2.88 -25.01
N LYS A 338 -8.33 2.69 -24.32
CA LYS A 338 -8.61 3.39 -23.07
C LYS A 338 -7.64 2.97 -21.97
N PHE A 339 -7.37 1.68 -21.84
CA PHE A 339 -6.36 1.18 -20.90
C PHE A 339 -5.00 1.84 -21.13
N LYS A 340 -4.48 1.86 -22.37
CA LYS A 340 -3.21 2.55 -22.70
C LYS A 340 -3.22 4.01 -22.25
N SER A 341 -4.29 4.74 -22.56
CA SER A 341 -4.39 6.18 -22.25
C SER A 341 -4.48 6.52 -20.76
N LEU A 342 -4.97 5.59 -19.94
CA LEU A 342 -5.21 5.78 -18.51
C LEU A 342 -4.18 5.10 -17.62
N SER A 343 -3.45 4.12 -18.17
CA SER A 343 -2.49 3.32 -17.43
C SER A 343 -1.30 4.16 -16.97
N SER A 344 -0.91 3.97 -15.71
CA SER A 344 0.38 4.41 -15.23
C SER A 344 1.45 3.38 -15.57
N PHE A 345 2.71 3.76 -15.39
CA PHE A 345 3.83 2.85 -15.53
C PHE A 345 3.70 1.56 -14.69
N LYS A 346 3.13 1.68 -13.49
CA LYS A 346 2.91 0.53 -12.60
C LYS A 346 1.86 -0.45 -13.14
N ASP A 347 0.88 0.05 -13.88
CA ASP A 347 -0.19 -0.77 -14.45
C ASP A 347 0.30 -1.54 -15.68
N LEU A 348 1.15 -0.92 -16.51
CA LEU A 348 1.83 -1.60 -17.62
C LEU A 348 2.73 -2.73 -17.11
N ARG A 349 3.47 -2.52 -16.01
CA ARG A 349 4.28 -3.57 -15.38
C ARG A 349 3.47 -4.76 -14.86
N LYS A 350 2.27 -4.51 -14.31
CA LYS A 350 1.36 -5.59 -13.93
C LYS A 350 0.93 -6.40 -15.15
N MET A 351 0.64 -5.71 -16.26
CA MET A 351 0.30 -6.40 -17.51
C MET A 351 1.48 -7.19 -18.06
N ASN A 352 2.72 -6.70 -17.93
CA ASN A 352 3.92 -7.49 -18.27
C ASN A 352 3.97 -8.79 -17.46
N GLN A 353 3.71 -8.74 -16.16
CA GLN A 353 3.68 -9.93 -15.30
C GLN A 353 2.54 -10.89 -15.68
N VAL A 354 1.37 -10.38 -16.06
CA VAL A 354 0.28 -11.20 -16.61
C VAL A 354 0.79 -11.94 -17.86
N LEU A 355 1.39 -11.22 -18.81
CA LEU A 355 1.98 -11.80 -20.02
C LEU A 355 3.05 -12.85 -19.72
N THR A 356 3.92 -12.60 -18.74
CA THR A 356 4.93 -13.58 -18.31
C THR A 356 4.31 -14.86 -17.74
N ILE A 357 3.18 -14.76 -17.03
CA ILE A 357 2.58 -15.92 -16.34
C ILE A 357 1.67 -16.73 -17.27
N VAL A 358 0.92 -16.06 -18.14
CA VAL A 358 -0.13 -16.69 -18.98
C VAL A 358 0.02 -16.47 -20.48
N GLY A 359 1.05 -15.76 -20.96
CA GLY A 359 1.20 -15.38 -22.38
C GLY A 359 1.11 -16.55 -23.36
N ASP A 360 1.75 -17.67 -23.04
CA ASP A 360 1.74 -18.88 -23.87
C ASP A 360 0.33 -19.52 -23.92
N HIS A 361 -0.44 -19.39 -22.86
CA HIS A 361 -1.82 -19.91 -22.81
C HIS A 361 -2.80 -18.97 -23.52
N LEU A 362 -2.60 -17.66 -23.43
CA LEU A 362 -3.45 -16.66 -24.08
C LEU A 362 -3.30 -16.65 -25.62
N SER A 363 -2.17 -17.16 -26.14
CA SER A 363 -1.89 -17.28 -27.57
C SER A 363 -2.29 -18.64 -28.17
N SER A 364 -2.77 -19.58 -27.35
CA SER A 364 -3.23 -20.89 -27.81
C SER A 364 -4.61 -20.81 -28.49
N GLU A 365 -4.85 -21.66 -29.49
CA GLU A 365 -6.13 -21.73 -30.24
C GLU A 365 -7.37 -22.00 -29.37
N ASN A 366 -7.17 -22.50 -28.15
CA ASN A 366 -8.23 -22.79 -27.18
C ASN A 366 -8.67 -21.57 -26.35
N CYS A 367 -7.97 -20.45 -26.47
CA CYS A 367 -8.31 -19.21 -25.77
C CYS A 367 -9.26 -18.35 -26.62
N ARG A 368 -10.40 -17.92 -26.07
CA ARG A 368 -11.36 -17.05 -26.76
C ARG A 368 -10.91 -15.58 -26.87
N LEU A 369 -9.85 -15.21 -26.14
CA LEU A 369 -9.29 -13.86 -26.18
C LEU A 369 -8.59 -13.62 -27.52
N SER A 370 -8.99 -12.58 -28.25
CA SER A 370 -8.25 -12.13 -29.42
C SER A 370 -6.81 -11.75 -29.02
N PRO A 371 -5.80 -11.96 -29.90
CA PRO A 371 -4.44 -11.52 -29.63
C PRO A 371 -4.40 -10.07 -29.16
N LEU A 372 -3.58 -9.79 -28.14
CA LEU A 372 -3.43 -8.43 -27.64
C LEU A 372 -2.87 -7.52 -28.74
N PRO A 373 -3.27 -6.24 -28.79
CA PRO A 373 -2.75 -5.31 -29.79
C PRO A 373 -1.22 -5.20 -29.74
N ASN A 374 -0.55 -5.32 -30.88
CA ASN A 374 0.92 -5.27 -30.95
C ASN A 374 1.49 -3.96 -30.41
N ASP A 375 0.78 -2.85 -30.57
CA ASP A 375 1.17 -1.55 -30.03
C ASP A 375 1.09 -1.51 -28.49
N LEU A 376 0.15 -2.22 -27.88
CA LEU A 376 0.10 -2.44 -26.43
C LEU A 376 1.28 -3.29 -25.97
N ILE A 377 1.60 -4.39 -26.66
CA ILE A 377 2.74 -5.25 -26.32
C ILE A 377 4.03 -4.41 -26.35
N ASN A 378 4.24 -3.64 -27.43
CA ASN A 378 5.38 -2.74 -27.56
C ASN A 378 5.42 -1.71 -26.43
N LEU A 379 4.29 -1.13 -26.05
CA LEU A 379 4.21 -0.18 -24.94
C LEU A 379 4.59 -0.83 -23.60
N ILE A 380 4.13 -2.06 -23.35
CA ILE A 380 4.45 -2.81 -22.12
C ILE A 380 5.96 -3.07 -22.06
N THR A 381 6.56 -3.59 -23.13
CA THR A 381 8.01 -3.85 -23.21
C THR A 381 8.81 -2.57 -23.04
N GLN A 382 8.48 -1.51 -23.78
CA GLN A 382 9.16 -0.21 -23.66
C GLN A 382 9.07 0.37 -22.26
N SER A 383 7.93 0.20 -21.60
CA SER A 383 7.76 0.69 -20.24
C SER A 383 8.82 0.08 -19.32
N CYS A 384 9.02 -1.24 -19.38
CA CYS A 384 9.93 -1.92 -18.46
C CYS A 384 11.41 -1.57 -18.73
N SER A 385 11.78 -1.26 -19.97
CA SER A 385 13.14 -0.83 -20.35
C SER A 385 13.53 0.57 -19.85
N ASN A 386 12.56 1.45 -19.56
CA ASN A 386 12.80 2.81 -19.03
C ASN A 386 13.11 2.78 -17.51
N ASN A 387 14.20 2.10 -17.12
CA ASN A 387 14.67 1.94 -15.74
C ASN A 387 15.36 3.18 -15.14
N ILE A 388 14.79 4.37 -15.36
CA ILE A 388 15.36 5.64 -14.87
C ILE A 388 15.27 5.74 -13.33
N ASP A 389 14.33 5.03 -12.68
CA ASP A 389 14.03 5.19 -11.25
C ASP A 389 14.84 4.29 -10.28
N TYR A 390 15.65 3.34 -10.77
CA TYR A 390 16.27 2.30 -9.92
C TYR A 390 17.80 2.34 -9.82
N LYS A 391 18.49 3.22 -10.55
CA LYS A 391 19.95 3.42 -10.44
C LYS A 391 20.37 4.25 -9.21
N LEU A 392 19.69 4.08 -8.08
CA LEU A 392 20.22 4.53 -6.80
C LEU A 392 20.97 3.35 -6.19
N ASN A 393 22.30 3.38 -6.26
CA ASN A 393 23.15 2.40 -5.59
C ASN A 393 22.75 2.29 -4.11
N SER A 394 22.06 1.21 -3.76
CA SER A 394 21.72 0.93 -2.38
C SER A 394 23.01 0.64 -1.64
N LYS A 395 23.26 1.34 -0.52
CA LYS A 395 24.43 1.07 0.34
C LYS A 395 24.47 -0.39 0.78
N THR A 396 23.31 -1.03 0.92
CA THR A 396 23.16 -2.45 1.28
C THR A 396 23.62 -3.35 0.14
N GLN A 397 23.18 -3.08 -1.09
CA GLN A 397 23.62 -3.81 -2.28
C GLN A 397 25.12 -3.59 -2.54
N ASP A 398 25.64 -2.37 -2.36
CA ASP A 398 27.08 -2.09 -2.48
C ASP A 398 27.93 -2.89 -1.49
N LYS A 399 27.48 -3.02 -0.23
CA LYS A 399 28.16 -3.84 0.77
C LYS A 399 28.13 -5.32 0.39
N PHE A 400 26.98 -5.82 -0.08
CA PHE A 400 26.86 -7.20 -0.56
C PHE A 400 27.75 -7.47 -1.78
N ARG A 401 27.82 -6.52 -2.72
CA ARG A 401 28.68 -6.59 -3.91
C ARG A 401 30.15 -6.83 -3.55
N ARG A 402 30.66 -6.12 -2.54
CA ARG A 402 32.04 -6.32 -2.04
C ARG A 402 32.24 -7.71 -1.43
N ILE A 403 31.22 -8.26 -0.77
CA ILE A 403 31.30 -9.61 -0.19
C ILE A 403 31.37 -10.66 -1.30
N LEU A 404 30.54 -10.54 -2.35
CA LEU A 404 30.62 -11.44 -3.51
C LEU A 404 31.98 -11.36 -4.20
N GLN A 405 32.51 -10.14 -4.38
CA GLN A 405 33.85 -9.91 -4.95
C GLN A 405 34.95 -10.58 -4.10
N ASN A 406 34.89 -10.44 -2.78
CA ASN A 406 35.85 -11.06 -1.87
C ASN A 406 35.75 -12.60 -1.84
N LEU A 407 34.58 -13.16 -2.17
CA LEU A 407 34.36 -14.60 -2.32
C LEU A 407 34.75 -15.11 -3.72
N ASN A 408 35.32 -14.27 -4.59
CA ASN A 408 35.66 -14.60 -5.98
C ASN A 408 34.48 -15.14 -6.79
N ILE A 409 33.26 -14.66 -6.51
CA ILE A 409 32.04 -15.06 -7.23
C ILE A 409 31.85 -14.16 -8.43
N SER A 410 31.65 -14.75 -9.61
CA SER A 410 31.26 -14.02 -10.82
C SER A 410 29.77 -13.71 -10.80
N PHE A 411 29.39 -12.45 -11.00
CA PHE A 411 27.99 -12.02 -11.00
C PHE A 411 27.76 -10.83 -11.94
N LYS A 412 26.52 -10.66 -12.40
CA LYS A 412 26.00 -9.41 -12.98
C LYS A 412 25.10 -8.75 -11.94
N ALA A 413 25.36 -7.49 -11.62
CA ALA A 413 24.53 -6.72 -10.70
C ALA A 413 23.48 -5.91 -11.47
N GLU A 414 22.30 -5.71 -10.86
CA GLU A 414 21.17 -4.96 -11.42
C GLU A 414 20.83 -5.42 -12.85
N HIS A 415 20.80 -6.74 -13.05
CA HIS A 415 20.70 -7.34 -14.36
C HIS A 415 19.25 -7.52 -14.79
N VAL A 416 18.98 -7.23 -16.06
CA VAL A 416 17.69 -7.49 -16.66
C VAL A 416 17.59 -8.96 -17.07
N ILE A 417 16.58 -9.65 -16.57
CA ILE A 417 16.13 -10.97 -17.00
C ILE A 417 14.70 -10.87 -17.54
N ASN A 418 14.31 -11.83 -18.38
CA ASN A 418 12.97 -12.02 -18.94
C ASN A 418 12.08 -10.75 -19.05
N ASN A 419 12.05 -10.13 -20.23
CA ASN A 419 11.20 -8.96 -20.52
C ASN A 419 11.32 -7.87 -19.44
N ASP A 420 12.56 -7.45 -19.14
CA ASP A 420 12.90 -6.28 -18.31
C ASP A 420 12.61 -6.40 -16.79
N ILE A 421 12.56 -7.64 -16.24
CA ILE A 421 12.64 -7.85 -14.79
C ILE A 421 14.09 -7.60 -14.34
N VAL A 422 14.32 -6.56 -13.54
CA VAL A 422 15.64 -6.29 -12.97
C VAL A 422 15.80 -7.08 -11.68
N VAL A 423 16.85 -7.89 -11.59
CA VAL A 423 17.28 -8.58 -10.38
C VAL A 423 18.52 -7.94 -9.78
N ASP A 424 18.67 -8.01 -8.46
CA ASP A 424 19.79 -7.38 -7.76
C ASP A 424 21.13 -8.00 -8.16
N PHE A 425 21.24 -9.34 -8.13
CA PHE A 425 22.41 -10.06 -8.58
C PHE A 425 22.04 -11.36 -9.29
N LEU A 426 22.58 -11.54 -10.49
CA LEU A 426 22.59 -12.81 -11.20
C LEU A 426 23.97 -13.44 -11.06
N LEU A 427 24.07 -14.59 -10.40
CA LEU A 427 25.34 -15.32 -10.34
C LEU A 427 25.61 -15.99 -11.69
N LEU A 428 26.84 -15.86 -12.15
CA LEU A 428 27.31 -16.53 -13.35
C LEU A 428 27.97 -17.83 -12.90
N ASN A 429 27.47 -18.97 -13.40
CA ASN A 429 28.17 -20.22 -13.20
C ASN A 429 29.58 -20.09 -13.78
N THR A 430 30.59 -20.22 -12.92
CA THR A 430 31.93 -20.55 -13.37
C THR A 430 31.88 -22.02 -13.76
N THR A 431 31.34 -22.34 -14.93
CA THR A 431 31.80 -23.55 -15.58
C THR A 431 33.29 -23.33 -15.82
N ASP A 432 34.13 -24.24 -15.33
CA ASP A 432 35.57 -24.30 -15.63
C ASP A 432 35.84 -24.45 -17.16
N SER A 433 34.82 -24.32 -18.02
CA SER A 433 34.92 -24.22 -19.47
C SER A 433 35.52 -22.91 -19.98
N ALA A 434 35.69 -21.87 -19.14
CA ALA A 434 36.44 -20.67 -19.54
C ALA A 434 37.95 -20.96 -19.74
N GLU A 435 38.49 -22.04 -19.15
CA GLU A 435 39.84 -22.52 -19.46
C GLU A 435 39.89 -23.37 -20.75
N ALA A 436 38.75 -23.79 -21.30
CA ALA A 436 38.70 -24.51 -22.58
C ALA A 436 38.61 -23.57 -23.80
N VAL A 437 38.13 -22.33 -23.63
CA VAL A 437 37.94 -21.38 -24.76
C VAL A 437 39.14 -20.46 -24.98
N LEU A 438 40.07 -20.37 -24.03
CA LEU A 438 41.32 -19.60 -24.21
C LEU A 438 42.47 -20.43 -24.81
N ALA A 439 42.24 -21.72 -25.08
CA ALA A 439 43.24 -22.60 -25.69
C ALA A 439 43.19 -22.63 -27.23
N ASP A 440 42.15 -22.07 -27.87
CA ASP A 440 42.07 -22.04 -29.33
C ASP A 440 41.52 -20.69 -29.80
N GLY A 441 42.38 -19.90 -30.46
CA GLY A 441 42.17 -18.49 -30.79
C GLY A 441 41.09 -18.20 -31.82
N GLY A 442 39.82 -18.45 -31.48
CA GLY A 442 38.65 -18.15 -32.31
C GLY A 442 37.69 -17.17 -31.63
N ASN A 443 37.21 -16.19 -32.39
CA ASN A 443 36.21 -15.21 -31.99
C ASN A 443 35.00 -15.86 -31.29
N ALA A 444 34.83 -15.61 -29.99
CA ALA A 444 33.65 -16.02 -29.24
C ALA A 444 32.45 -15.12 -29.59
N VAL A 445 31.62 -15.60 -30.51
CA VAL A 445 30.22 -15.16 -30.64
C VAL A 445 29.44 -15.85 -29.53
N PHE A 446 28.94 -15.08 -28.55
CA PHE A 446 27.98 -15.58 -27.58
C PHE A 446 26.66 -15.86 -28.30
N PRO A 447 26.15 -17.11 -28.33
CA PRO A 447 24.83 -17.37 -28.88
C PRO A 447 23.77 -17.05 -27.82
N ASP A 448 22.76 -16.28 -28.21
CA ASP A 448 21.57 -15.91 -27.42
C ASP A 448 20.63 -17.10 -27.06
N ASN A 449 21.13 -18.33 -27.03
CA ASN A 449 20.34 -19.57 -26.92
C ASN A 449 20.75 -20.48 -25.74
N GLU A 450 21.10 -19.92 -24.58
CA GLU A 450 21.24 -20.70 -23.33
C GLU A 450 19.93 -20.72 -22.53
N LEU A 451 18.93 -21.45 -23.01
CA LEU A 451 17.70 -21.75 -22.25
C LEU A 451 17.45 -23.26 -22.09
N SER A 452 18.35 -24.12 -22.58
CA SER A 452 18.08 -25.56 -22.68
C SER A 452 19.24 -26.45 -22.28
N GLN A 453 19.84 -26.25 -21.09
CA GLN A 453 20.62 -27.29 -20.41
C GLN A 453 20.91 -26.92 -18.94
N GLY A 454 20.19 -27.55 -17.99
CA GLY A 454 20.67 -28.01 -16.67
C GLY A 454 21.29 -27.05 -15.64
N ASN A 455 21.61 -25.80 -15.98
CA ASN A 455 22.25 -24.85 -15.08
C ASN A 455 21.18 -23.91 -14.51
N SER A 456 20.67 -24.22 -13.32
CA SER A 456 19.78 -23.32 -12.58
C SER A 456 20.55 -22.03 -12.25
N ASN A 457 20.30 -20.98 -13.03
CA ASN A 457 20.86 -19.66 -12.78
C ASN A 457 20.42 -19.19 -11.37
N VAL A 458 21.37 -18.80 -10.54
CA VAL A 458 21.08 -18.34 -9.17
C VAL A 458 20.88 -16.83 -9.19
N VAL A 459 19.72 -16.39 -8.71
CA VAL A 459 19.43 -14.98 -8.44
C VAL A 459 19.58 -14.72 -6.95
N ILE A 460 20.17 -13.59 -6.59
CA ILE A 460 20.20 -13.09 -5.21
C ILE A 460 19.48 -11.75 -5.17
N GLU A 461 18.54 -11.64 -4.23
CA GLU A 461 17.77 -10.42 -3.97
C GLU A 461 18.09 -9.89 -2.56
N ILE A 462 18.29 -8.57 -2.43
CA ILE A 462 18.50 -7.91 -1.13
C ILE A 462 17.19 -7.28 -0.68
N ASP A 463 16.50 -7.96 0.23
CA ASP A 463 15.17 -7.56 0.67
C ASP A 463 15.24 -6.42 1.69
N GLY A 464 14.83 -5.23 1.26
CA GLY A 464 14.73 -4.03 2.11
C GLY A 464 13.63 -4.11 3.19
N PRO A 465 13.53 -3.12 4.09
CA PRO A 465 12.50 -3.11 5.15
C PRO A 465 11.05 -3.23 4.63
N TYR A 466 10.77 -2.74 3.41
CA TYR A 466 9.44 -2.80 2.79
C TYR A 466 9.06 -4.16 2.22
N HIS A 467 9.95 -5.15 2.28
CA HIS A 467 9.65 -6.53 1.90
C HIS A 467 9.02 -7.34 3.04
N TYR A 468 8.95 -6.74 4.24
CA TYR A 468 8.49 -7.41 5.45
C TYR A 468 7.27 -6.72 6.04
N ASN A 469 6.37 -7.55 6.57
CA ASN A 469 5.32 -7.14 7.49
C ASN A 469 5.77 -7.36 8.94
N ILE A 470 5.38 -6.45 9.83
CA ILE A 470 5.49 -6.56 11.28
C ILE A 470 4.30 -7.38 11.79
N LEU A 471 4.59 -8.48 12.51
CA LEU A 471 3.55 -9.32 13.10
C LEU A 471 3.17 -8.79 14.47
N LEU A 472 1.86 -8.75 14.72
CA LEU A 472 1.29 -8.39 16.02
C LEU A 472 0.71 -9.60 16.76
N ASP A 473 0.30 -10.65 16.05
CA ASP A 473 -0.12 -11.93 16.62
C ASP A 473 0.81 -13.07 16.16
N GLU A 474 1.30 -13.86 17.13
CA GLU A 474 2.20 -15.00 16.87
C GLU A 474 1.43 -16.33 16.70
N GLU A 475 0.18 -16.38 17.15
CA GLU A 475 -0.53 -17.64 17.48
C GLU A 475 -0.91 -18.52 16.28
N ASP A 476 -0.91 -17.98 15.05
CA ASP A 476 -1.39 -18.68 13.85
C ASP A 476 -0.42 -18.67 12.65
N CYS A 477 0.83 -18.23 12.84
CA CYS A 477 1.80 -18.26 11.75
C CYS A 477 2.42 -19.67 11.65
N VAL A 478 2.38 -20.27 10.45
CA VAL A 478 3.04 -21.56 10.19
C VAL A 478 4.51 -21.45 10.61
N HIS A 479 4.94 -22.34 11.50
CA HIS A 479 6.30 -22.35 12.05
C HIS A 479 7.34 -22.45 10.92
N GLY A 480 8.01 -21.34 10.61
CA GLY A 480 9.00 -21.25 9.53
C GLY A 480 9.13 -19.85 8.93
N ASP A 481 8.04 -19.06 8.97
CA ASP A 481 7.97 -17.76 8.27
C ASP A 481 8.24 -16.54 9.16
N ILE A 482 8.47 -16.74 10.46
CA ILE A 482 8.73 -15.66 11.40
C ILE A 482 10.23 -15.39 11.52
N ILE A 483 10.61 -14.18 11.16
CA ILE A 483 11.96 -13.63 11.25
C ILE A 483 12.02 -12.73 12.48
N LYS A 484 12.81 -13.11 13.48
CA LYS A 484 13.03 -12.30 14.69
C LYS A 484 14.11 -11.26 14.46
N TYR A 485 13.79 -9.99 14.70
CA TYR A 485 14.75 -8.90 14.64
C TYR A 485 14.58 -7.95 15.84
N GLY A 486 15.46 -8.11 16.84
CA GLY A 486 15.32 -7.43 18.12
C GLY A 486 14.01 -7.83 18.81
N ASN A 487 13.16 -6.85 19.13
CA ASN A 487 11.85 -7.06 19.77
C ASN A 487 10.70 -7.10 18.76
N ILE A 488 10.99 -7.22 17.46
CA ILE A 488 9.99 -7.21 16.40
C ILE A 488 10.02 -8.56 15.69
N ASN A 489 8.83 -9.09 15.44
CA ASN A 489 8.63 -10.24 14.58
C ASN A 489 8.27 -9.76 13.18
N LEU A 490 8.93 -10.33 12.18
CA LEU A 490 8.76 -9.99 10.78
C LEU A 490 8.35 -11.23 9.97
N ARG A 491 7.60 -11.04 8.89
CA ARG A 491 7.36 -12.05 7.84
C ARG A 491 7.49 -11.39 6.49
N LEU A 492 7.77 -12.16 5.45
CA LEU A 492 7.69 -11.64 4.08
C LEU A 492 6.27 -11.18 3.78
N ASN A 493 6.16 -10.05 3.09
CA ASN A 493 4.90 -9.65 2.49
C ASN A 493 4.68 -10.38 1.16
N GLY A 494 3.45 -10.41 0.69
CA GLY A 494 3.08 -11.12 -0.53
C GLY A 494 3.85 -10.61 -1.74
N LYS A 495 4.11 -9.30 -1.87
CA LYS A 495 4.92 -8.77 -2.99
C LYS A 495 6.28 -9.47 -3.13
N THR A 496 6.91 -9.77 -2.00
CA THR A 496 8.21 -10.46 -1.98
C THR A 496 8.02 -11.94 -2.30
N ILE A 497 7.03 -12.58 -1.70
CA ILE A 497 6.68 -13.99 -1.98
C ILE A 497 6.38 -14.20 -3.47
N TYR A 498 5.60 -13.32 -4.09
CA TYR A 498 5.24 -13.44 -5.50
C TYR A 498 6.38 -13.12 -6.45
N ARG A 499 7.24 -12.14 -6.14
CA ARG A 499 8.50 -11.95 -6.89
C ARG A 499 9.29 -13.27 -6.88
N ASN A 500 9.40 -13.90 -5.72
CA ASN A 500 10.13 -15.15 -5.56
C ASN A 500 9.50 -16.29 -6.38
N ASN A 501 8.17 -16.40 -6.38
CA ASN A 501 7.45 -17.39 -7.17
C ASN A 501 7.60 -17.17 -8.68
N ILE A 502 7.57 -15.92 -9.15
CA ILE A 502 7.81 -15.60 -10.57
C ILE A 502 9.23 -16.02 -10.97
N LEU A 503 10.23 -15.66 -10.18
CA LEU A 503 11.63 -16.04 -10.47
C LEU A 503 11.81 -17.56 -10.51
N ALA A 504 11.19 -18.28 -9.56
CA ALA A 504 11.20 -19.73 -9.54
C ALA A 504 10.51 -20.33 -10.78
N LYS A 505 9.37 -19.78 -11.21
CA LYS A 505 8.66 -20.19 -12.43
C LYS A 505 9.52 -19.98 -13.70
N LEU A 506 10.35 -18.95 -13.70
CA LEU A 506 11.31 -18.67 -14.77
C LEU A 506 12.57 -19.56 -14.71
N GLY A 507 12.63 -20.54 -13.81
CA GLY A 507 13.74 -21.49 -13.68
C GLY A 507 14.93 -20.96 -12.87
N TYR A 508 14.80 -19.81 -12.21
CA TYR A 508 15.86 -19.27 -11.36
C TYR A 508 15.78 -19.84 -9.95
N LYS A 509 16.95 -20.18 -9.40
CA LYS A 509 17.08 -20.50 -7.97
C LYS A 509 17.29 -19.19 -7.22
N LEU A 510 16.34 -18.81 -6.37
CA LEU A 510 16.41 -17.55 -5.65
C LEU A 510 17.03 -17.68 -4.26
N ILE A 511 17.90 -16.74 -3.91
CA ILE A 511 18.38 -16.49 -2.55
C ILE A 511 17.91 -15.10 -2.12
N SER A 512 17.05 -15.03 -1.11
CA SER A 512 16.62 -13.77 -0.51
C SER A 512 17.45 -13.44 0.74
N ILE A 513 18.17 -12.32 0.72
CA ILE A 513 19.01 -11.88 1.84
C ILE A 513 18.35 -10.68 2.52
N PRO A 514 17.96 -10.78 3.79
CA PRO A 514 17.36 -9.66 4.50
C PRO A 514 18.34 -8.50 4.71
N TRP A 515 17.88 -7.26 4.51
CA TRP A 515 18.69 -6.05 4.69
C TRP A 515 19.38 -5.98 6.05
N PHE A 516 18.70 -6.36 7.13
CA PHE A 516 19.22 -6.23 8.49
C PHE A 516 20.41 -7.15 8.75
N VAL A 517 20.58 -8.24 7.99
CA VAL A 517 21.78 -9.08 8.04
C VAL A 517 22.98 -8.28 7.56
N ILE A 518 22.84 -7.57 6.43
CA ILE A 518 23.92 -6.76 5.84
C ILE A 518 24.30 -5.58 6.73
N HIS A 519 23.33 -5.03 7.47
CA HIS A 519 23.52 -3.88 8.37
C HIS A 519 24.07 -4.24 9.76
N GLN A 520 24.40 -5.51 10.05
CA GLN A 520 25.07 -5.85 11.30
C GLN A 520 26.47 -5.20 11.37
N TYR A 521 26.84 -4.73 12.58
CA TYR A 521 28.09 -4.00 12.83
C TYR A 521 29.35 -4.85 12.64
N ASN A 522 29.26 -6.17 12.82
CA ASN A 522 30.40 -7.07 12.66
C ASN A 522 30.46 -7.61 11.23
N ASN A 523 31.37 -7.07 10.41
CA ASN A 523 31.53 -7.47 9.01
C ASN A 523 31.92 -8.94 8.84
N ASP A 524 32.64 -9.54 9.77
CA ASP A 524 33.04 -10.96 9.71
C ASP A 524 31.82 -11.88 9.88
N ASN A 525 30.88 -11.48 10.75
CA ASN A 525 29.62 -12.21 10.92
C ASN A 525 28.77 -12.16 9.64
N VAL A 526 28.69 -10.99 8.99
CA VAL A 526 27.97 -10.84 7.72
C VAL A 526 28.60 -11.68 6.61
N TYR A 527 29.92 -11.63 6.49
CA TYR A 527 30.68 -12.42 5.51
C TYR A 527 30.46 -13.92 5.72
N ASN A 528 30.60 -14.42 6.95
CA ASN A 528 30.41 -15.83 7.28
C ASN A 528 28.96 -16.29 7.08
N TYR A 529 27.98 -15.45 7.43
CA TYR A 529 26.58 -15.73 7.16
C TYR A 529 26.32 -15.92 5.67
N ILE A 530 26.76 -14.96 4.83
CA ILE A 530 26.57 -15.02 3.38
C ILE A 530 27.28 -16.24 2.80
N LYS A 531 28.52 -16.51 3.22
CA LYS A 531 29.25 -17.72 2.82
C LYS A 531 28.47 -18.99 3.13
N ASN A 532 27.89 -19.10 4.32
CA ASN A 532 27.09 -20.27 4.72
C ASN A 532 25.80 -20.40 3.92
N VAL A 533 25.08 -19.29 3.68
CA VAL A 533 23.88 -19.31 2.82
C VAL A 533 24.25 -19.76 1.41
N LEU A 534 25.28 -19.18 0.81
CA LEU A 534 25.67 -19.55 -0.56
C LEU A 534 26.13 -21.03 -0.64
N LYS A 535 26.78 -21.57 0.40
CA LYS A 535 27.11 -23.02 0.50
C LYS A 535 25.87 -23.91 0.48
N GLN A 536 24.80 -23.54 1.20
CA GLN A 536 23.54 -24.30 1.19
C GLN A 536 22.93 -24.39 -0.22
N TYR A 537 23.30 -23.45 -1.09
CA TYR A 537 22.83 -23.40 -2.47
C TYR A 537 23.80 -24.07 -3.46
N ASN A 538 24.83 -24.78 -2.97
CA ASN A 538 25.90 -25.43 -3.75
C ASN A 538 26.70 -24.47 -4.64
N ILE A 539 26.85 -23.22 -4.20
CA ILE A 539 27.68 -22.25 -4.90
C ILE A 539 29.12 -22.47 -4.45
N ASN A 540 30.02 -22.75 -5.39
CA ASN A 540 31.44 -22.92 -5.13
C ASN A 540 32.14 -21.55 -5.05
N PHE A 541 33.10 -21.43 -4.14
CA PHE A 541 33.97 -20.27 -4.01
C PHE A 541 35.40 -20.77 -4.14
N LYS A 542 36.22 -20.13 -4.99
CA LYS A 542 37.66 -20.41 -5.03
C LYS A 542 38.31 -19.74 -3.80
N PRO A 543 39.20 -20.45 -3.07
CA PRO A 543 39.82 -19.95 -1.84
C PRO A 543 40.57 -18.62 -2.03
#